data_AF-A0A5E6P4K2-F1
#
_entry.id   AF-A0A5E6P4K2-F1
#
_cell.length_a   1.000
_cell.length_b   1.000
_cell.length_c   1.000
_cell.angle_alpha   90.00
_cell.angle_beta   90.00
_cell.angle_gamma   90.00
#
_symmetry.space_group_name_H-M   'P 1'
#
loop_
_entity.id
_entity.type
_entity.pdbx_description
1 polymer ?
#
loop_
_entity_poly.entity_id
_entity_poly.type
_entity_poly.pdbx_seq_one_letter_code
_entity_poly.pdbx_strand_id
1 'polypeptide(L)'
;MYFLIVRRRKLGVAIPSDQLGKIQALKADIHIGDHHSAPLGRVSTQAWVFTHSPGADVIPRLHDAKVNGMAQLGININGVEEVDGVLYAQSWWCRTV
;
A
#
# COMPACT_ATOMS: atom_id res chain seq x y z
N MET A 1 -9.99 -3.98 10.08
CA MET A 1 -10.72 -2.70 10.05
C MET A 1 -10.72 -2.19 8.62
N TYR A 2 -11.86 -1.80 8.04
CA TYR A 2 -11.88 -1.35 6.63
C TYR A 2 -11.42 0.11 6.49
N PHE A 3 -10.59 0.36 5.48
CA PHE A 3 -10.13 1.68 5.04
C PHE A 3 -10.51 1.93 3.60
N LEU A 4 -10.61 3.21 3.21
CA LEU A 4 -10.57 3.65 1.83
C LEU A 4 -9.11 3.95 1.46
N ILE A 5 -8.56 3.15 0.55
CA ILE A 5 -7.15 3.14 0.18
C ILE A 5 -6.98 3.80 -1.19
N VAL A 6 -6.09 4.80 -1.27
CA VAL A 6 -5.66 5.41 -2.53
C VAL A 6 -4.15 5.26 -2.68
N ARG A 7 -3.73 4.55 -3.74
CA ARG A 7 -2.33 4.52 -4.19
C ARG A 7 -1.98 5.87 -4.79
N ARG A 8 -0.91 6.49 -4.30
CA ARG A 8 -0.52 7.88 -4.66
C ARG A 8 0.65 7.96 -5.63
N ARG A 9 1.19 6.82 -6.05
CA ARG A 9 2.22 6.73 -7.09
C ARG A 9 1.81 5.73 -8.16
N LYS A 10 2.17 6.04 -9.40
CA LYS A 10 2.11 5.11 -10.55
C LYS A 10 3.54 4.86 -11.00
N LEU A 11 4.01 3.61 -10.86
CA LEU A 11 5.38 3.20 -11.20
C LEU A 11 6.44 4.16 -10.60
N GLY A 12 6.34 4.45 -9.30
CA GLY A 12 7.29 5.34 -8.60
C GLY A 12 6.99 6.84 -8.73
N VAL A 13 6.21 7.25 -9.73
CA VAL A 13 5.91 8.67 -9.99
C VAL A 13 4.71 9.12 -9.17
N ALA A 14 4.85 10.21 -8.41
CA ALA A 14 3.77 10.78 -7.63
C ALA A 14 2.62 11.24 -8.53
N ILE A 15 1.40 10.85 -8.18
CA ILE A 15 0.19 11.29 -8.88
C ILE A 15 -0.12 12.73 -8.46
N PRO A 16 -0.36 13.65 -9.42
CA PRO A 16 -0.76 15.03 -9.15
C PRO A 16 -2.00 15.13 -8.25
N SER A 17 -2.03 16.13 -7.36
CA SER A 17 -3.07 16.29 -6.34
C SER A 17 -4.47 16.48 -6.92
N ASP A 18 -4.59 17.16 -8.06
CA ASP A 18 -5.82 17.38 -8.82
C ASP A 18 -6.39 16.09 -9.43
N GLN A 19 -5.56 15.06 -9.59
CA GLN A 19 -5.97 13.75 -10.07
C GLN A 19 -6.32 12.78 -8.93
N LEU A 20 -5.70 12.93 -7.75
CA LEU A 20 -5.91 12.04 -6.60
C LEU A 20 -7.39 11.96 -6.18
N GLY A 21 -8.12 13.08 -6.22
CA GLY A 21 -9.55 13.12 -5.85
C GLY A 21 -10.47 12.36 -6.81
N LYS A 22 -9.98 12.01 -8.01
CA LYS A 22 -10.73 11.28 -9.05
C LYS A 22 -10.47 9.78 -9.00
N ILE A 23 -9.48 9.33 -8.21
CA ILE A 23 -9.14 7.92 -8.08
C ILE A 23 -10.20 7.24 -7.23
N GLN A 24 -10.80 6.18 -7.76
CA GLN A 24 -11.67 5.31 -6.98
C GLN A 24 -10.86 4.64 -5.87
N ALA A 25 -11.21 4.94 -4.62
CA ALA A 25 -10.58 4.30 -3.48
C ALA A 25 -10.99 2.83 -3.37
N LEU A 26 -10.02 1.98 -2.99
CA LEU A 26 -10.26 0.58 -2.65
C LEU A 26 -10.72 0.48 -1.20
N LYS A 27 -11.92 -0.05 -0.96
CA LYS A 27 -12.40 -0.34 0.39
C LYS A 27 -11.90 -1.72 0.82
N ALA A 28 -10.93 -1.79 1.73
CA ALA A 28 -10.35 -3.06 2.17
C ALA A 28 -9.76 -3.02 3.59
N ASP A 29 -9.55 -4.20 4.18
CA ASP A 29 -8.80 -4.36 5.43
C ASP A 29 -7.30 -4.35 5.13
N ILE A 30 -6.53 -3.58 5.90
CA ILE A 30 -5.07 -3.49 5.75
C ILE A 30 -4.41 -4.13 6.95
N HIS A 31 -3.53 -5.08 6.70
CA HIS A 31 -2.66 -5.66 7.71
C HIS A 31 -1.23 -5.16 7.50
N ILE A 32 -0.50 -5.03 8.60
CA ILE A 32 0.92 -4.67 8.63
C ILE A 32 1.63 -5.67 9.54
N GLY A 33 2.75 -6.22 9.10
CA GLY A 33 3.51 -7.21 9.86
C GLY A 33 4.84 -7.57 9.21
N ASP A 34 5.71 -8.25 9.95
CA ASP A 34 7.02 -8.68 9.45
C ASP A 34 6.91 -10.03 8.75
N HIS A 35 7.31 -10.05 7.47
CA HIS A 35 7.27 -11.24 6.64
C HIS A 35 8.53 -11.31 5.76
N HIS A 36 8.89 -12.54 5.35
CA HIS A 36 9.91 -12.71 4.32
C HIS A 36 9.45 -12.05 3.01
N SER A 37 10.27 -11.15 2.48
CA SER A 37 10.06 -10.52 1.18
C SER A 37 10.96 -11.22 0.17
N ALA A 38 10.36 -11.97 -0.75
CA ALA A 38 11.10 -12.56 -1.86
C ALA A 38 11.82 -11.50 -2.71
N PRO A 39 11.19 -10.34 -3.05
CA PRO A 39 11.86 -9.32 -3.86
C PRO A 39 13.05 -8.66 -3.17
N LEU A 40 13.03 -8.56 -1.84
CA LEU A 40 14.13 -7.97 -1.07
C LEU A 40 15.15 -9.00 -0.55
N GLY A 41 14.86 -10.30 -0.66
CA GLY A 41 15.72 -11.37 -0.15
C GLY A 41 15.92 -11.37 1.38
N ARG A 42 15.02 -10.74 2.13
CA ARG A 42 15.09 -10.63 3.60
C ARG A 42 13.72 -10.45 4.24
N VAL A 43 13.66 -10.55 5.57
CA VAL A 43 12.48 -10.11 6.33
C VAL A 43 12.33 -8.59 6.18
N SER A 44 11.11 -8.15 5.93
CA SER A 44 10.72 -6.75 5.88
C SER A 44 9.35 -6.58 6.53
N THR A 45 9.11 -5.45 7.17
CA THR A 45 7.74 -5.02 7.47
C THR A 45 6.99 -4.85 6.15
N GLN A 46 5.85 -5.50 6.01
CA GLN A 46 5.01 -5.44 4.82
C GLN A 46 3.64 -4.90 5.20
N ALA A 47 3.01 -4.16 4.28
CA ALA A 47 1.59 -3.82 4.35
C ALA A 47 0.86 -4.42 3.16
N TRP A 48 -0.28 -5.08 3.41
CA TRP A 48 -1.06 -5.74 2.37
C TRP A 48 -2.56 -5.62 2.63
N VAL A 49 -3.33 -5.77 1.57
CA VAL A 49 -4.79 -5.90 1.66
C VAL A 49 -5.11 -7.33 2.07
N PHE A 50 -5.75 -7.50 3.23
CA PHE A 50 -6.10 -8.82 3.73
C PHE A 50 -7.32 -9.39 3.01
N THR A 51 -7.19 -10.62 2.52
CA THR A 51 -8.28 -11.40 1.92
C THR A 51 -8.36 -12.77 2.58
N HIS A 52 -9.57 -13.21 2.92
CA HIS A 52 -9.81 -14.54 3.52
C HIS A 52 -9.62 -15.69 2.51
N SER A 53 -9.66 -15.38 1.22
CA SER A 53 -9.50 -16.36 0.15
C SER A 53 -8.01 -16.51 -0.22
N PRO A 54 -7.50 -17.75 -0.38
CA PRO A 54 -6.20 -17.98 -0.98
C PRO A 54 -6.15 -17.37 -2.38
N GLY A 55 -5.05 -16.69 -2.72
CA GLY A 55 -4.91 -16.07 -4.03
C GLY A 55 -3.84 -14.98 -4.05
N ALA A 56 -3.72 -14.33 -5.22
CA ALA A 56 -2.89 -13.15 -5.37
C ALA A 56 -3.48 -11.98 -4.57
N ASP A 57 -2.60 -11.10 -4.09
CA ASP A 57 -3.04 -9.89 -3.40
C ASP A 57 -3.83 -8.99 -4.36
N VAL A 58 -4.86 -8.30 -3.85
CA VAL A 58 -5.74 -7.39 -4.62
C VAL A 58 -4.95 -6.25 -5.26
N ILE A 59 -3.93 -5.77 -4.56
CA ILE A 59 -2.90 -4.84 -5.03
C ILE A 59 -1.54 -5.35 -4.52
N PRO A 60 -0.42 -5.04 -5.20
CA PRO A 60 0.90 -5.46 -4.74
C PRO A 60 1.17 -5.03 -3.30
N ARG A 61 1.88 -5.85 -2.53
CA ARG A 61 2.27 -5.51 -1.16
C ARG A 61 3.23 -4.33 -1.15
N LEU A 62 3.15 -3.50 -0.12
CA LEU A 62 4.25 -2.61 0.22
C LEU A 62 5.30 -3.40 0.99
N HIS A 63 6.50 -3.54 0.43
CA HIS A 63 7.68 -4.00 1.16
C HIS A 63 8.41 -2.82 1.80
N ASP A 64 9.13 -3.11 2.89
CA ASP A 64 9.69 -2.08 3.81
C ASP A 64 8.65 -1.02 4.18
N ALA A 65 7.43 -1.46 4.46
CA ALA A 65 6.30 -0.62 4.78
C ALA A 65 6.56 0.20 6.05
N LYS A 66 6.29 1.50 5.99
CA LYS A 66 6.40 2.44 7.13
C LYS A 66 5.19 3.35 7.18
N VAL A 67 4.66 3.56 8.38
CA VAL A 67 3.66 4.62 8.62
C VAL A 67 4.42 5.94 8.78
N ASN A 68 4.32 6.81 7.78
CA ASN A 68 5.07 8.08 7.75
C ASN A 68 4.27 9.28 8.27
N GLY A 69 2.96 9.11 8.43
CA GLY A 69 2.09 10.14 8.98
C GLY A 69 0.75 9.54 9.35
N MET A 70 0.19 10.05 10.45
CA MET A 70 -1.13 9.67 10.96
C MET A 70 -1.86 10.94 11.36
N ALA A 71 -3.11 11.05 10.92
CA ALA A 71 -4.06 12.05 11.36
C ALA A 71 -5.31 11.33 11.89
N GLN A 72 -6.24 12.08 12.49
CA GLN A 72 -7.43 11.51 13.13
C GLN A 72 -8.23 10.55 12.22
N LEU A 73 -8.28 10.82 10.92
CA LEU A 73 -9.10 10.06 9.96
C LEU A 73 -8.28 9.32 8.90
N GLY A 74 -6.95 9.23 9.04
CA GLY A 74 -6.17 8.51 8.05
C GLY A 74 -4.69 8.41 8.33
N ILE A 75 -4.06 7.50 7.61
CA ILE A 75 -2.65 7.15 7.71
C ILE A 75 -2.02 7.14 6.32
N ASN A 76 -0.75 7.54 6.26
CA ASN A 76 0.08 7.41 5.08
C ASN A 76 1.08 6.28 5.30
N ILE A 77 1.02 5.25 4.45
CA ILE A 77 1.92 4.10 4.47
C ILE A 77 2.81 4.16 3.23
N ASN A 78 4.12 4.22 3.42
CA ASN A 78 5.11 4.23 2.35
C ASN A 78 5.85 2.90 2.27
N GLY A 79 6.38 2.58 1.11
CA GLY A 79 7.22 1.41 0.88
C GLY A 79 7.56 1.27 -0.60
N VAL A 80 7.89 0.05 -1.01
CA VAL A 80 8.06 -0.31 -2.42
C VAL A 80 7.08 -1.40 -2.83
N GLU A 81 6.47 -1.26 -3.99
CA GLU A 81 5.68 -2.32 -4.63
C GLU A 81 6.52 -2.96 -5.74
N GLU A 82 6.51 -4.28 -5.84
CA GLU A 82 7.01 -4.98 -7.01
C GLU A 82 5.95 -4.96 -8.12
N VAL A 83 6.32 -4.48 -9.30
CA VAL A 83 5.51 -4.53 -10.51
C VAL A 83 6.40 -4.99 -11.65
N ASP A 84 6.06 -6.13 -12.25
CA ASP A 84 6.80 -6.73 -13.37
C ASP A 84 8.31 -6.91 -13.09
N GLY A 85 8.66 -7.36 -11.88
CA GLY A 85 10.04 -7.59 -11.45
C GLY A 85 10.83 -6.33 -11.06
N VAL A 86 10.18 -5.16 -11.04
CA VAL A 86 10.80 -3.88 -10.68
C VAL A 86 10.18 -3.33 -9.39
N LEU A 87 11.03 -2.90 -8.46
CA LEU A 87 10.61 -2.28 -7.21
C LEU A 87 10.42 -0.77 -7.40
N TYR A 88 9.17 -0.32 -7.29
CA TYR A 88 8.80 1.08 -7.39
C TYR A 88 8.41 1.65 -6.03
N ALA A 89 8.84 2.89 -5.77
CA ALA A 89 8.35 3.64 -4.61
C ALA A 89 6.83 3.79 -4.66
N GLN A 90 6.17 3.59 -3.53
CA GLN A 90 4.72 3.72 -3.41
C GLN A 90 4.32 4.39 -2.09
N SER A 91 3.17 5.07 -2.11
CA SER A 91 2.49 5.60 -0.93
C SER A 91 1.01 5.23 -0.99
N TRP A 92 0.48 4.71 0.10
CA TRP A 92 -0.95 4.53 0.29
C TRP A 92 -1.49 5.60 1.24
N TRP A 93 -2.54 6.29 0.82
CA TRP A 93 -3.36 7.07 1.74
C TRP A 93 -4.57 6.22 2.13
N CYS A 94 -4.62 5.85 3.40
CA CYS A 94 -5.66 4.99 3.96
C CYS A 94 -6.48 5.84 4.93
N ARG A 95 -7.73 6.11 4.59
CA ARG A 95 -8.65 6.88 5.45
C ARG A 95 -9.77 6.01 5.97
N THR A 96 -10.37 6.40 7.09
CA THR A 96 -11.57 5.73 7.59
C THR A 96 -12.70 5.85 6.55
N VAL A 97 -13.61 4.89 6.56
CA VAL A 97 -14.87 4.95 5.79
C VAL A 97 -15.73 6.09 6.32
#